data_AF-A0A350YLX4-F1
#
_entry.id   AF-A0A350YLX4-F1
#
_cell.length_a   1.000
_cell.length_b   1.000
_cell.length_c   1.000
_cell.angle_alpha   90.00
_cell.angle_beta   90.00
_cell.angle_gamma   90.00
#
_symmetry.space_group_name_H-M   'P 1'
#
loop_
_entity.id
_entity.type
_entity.pdbx_description
1 polymer ?
#
loop_
_entity_poly.entity_id
_entity_poly.type
_entity_poly.pdbx_seq_one_letter_code
_entity_poly.pdbx_strand_id
1 'polypeptide(L)'
;MKPTQKSIVSSRTEYISDGLDEKTLSGNPLDLFEKWMAEAERKIAGTPNATFLATAGKDGRPSGRIEFWQGRAHRLHDRILYSRKDFSKEWIAERLYP
;
A
#
# COMPACT_ATOMS: atom_id res chain seq x y z
N MET A 1 32.59 -13.76 31.03
CA MET A 1 32.33 -12.69 30.05
C MET A 1 30.81 -12.62 29.86
N LYS A 2 30.14 -11.52 30.22
CA LYS A 2 28.68 -11.38 30.05
C LYS A 2 28.40 -10.86 28.62
N PRO A 3 27.45 -11.44 27.86
CA PRO A 3 27.15 -10.98 26.51
C PRO A 3 26.42 -9.63 26.57
N THR A 4 26.93 -8.66 25.80
CA THR A 4 26.42 -7.30 25.74
C THR A 4 25.12 -7.26 24.95
N GLN A 5 24.02 -6.86 25.59
CA GLN A 5 22.72 -6.66 24.94
C GLN A 5 22.82 -5.50 23.94
N LYS A 6 22.84 -5.79 22.64
CA LYS A 6 22.79 -4.76 21.58
C LYS A 6 21.42 -4.06 21.66
N SER A 7 21.42 -2.74 21.88
CA SER A 7 20.18 -1.97 22.03
C SER A 7 19.37 -1.99 20.74
N ILE A 8 18.06 -2.28 20.85
CA ILE A 8 17.08 -2.32 19.75
C ILE A 8 16.92 -0.92 19.08
N VAL A 9 17.43 0.13 19.74
CA VAL A 9 17.31 1.52 19.29
C VAL A 9 18.13 1.80 18.01
N SER A 10 19.16 1.01 17.74
CA SER A 10 20.10 1.24 16.62
C SER A 10 19.58 0.81 15.23
N SER A 11 18.40 0.19 15.12
CA SER A 11 17.87 -0.29 13.83
C SER A 11 16.69 0.53 13.28
N ARG A 12 16.47 1.73 13.82
CA ARG A 12 15.40 2.62 13.33
C ARG A 12 15.87 3.36 12.08
N THR A 13 15.31 3.00 10.93
CA THR A 13 15.36 3.85 9.75
C THR A 13 14.58 5.13 10.06
N GLU A 14 15.22 6.28 9.95
CA GLU A 14 14.53 7.57 10.01
C GLU A 14 13.76 7.78 8.69
N TYR A 15 12.43 7.80 8.79
CA TYR A 15 11.54 8.12 7.67
C TYR A 15 11.33 9.63 7.59
N ILE A 16 12.39 10.38 7.26
CA ILE A 16 12.28 11.83 7.08
C ILE A 16 11.94 12.10 5.61
N SER A 17 10.70 12.51 5.36
CA SER A 17 10.27 13.14 4.11
C SER A 17 10.01 14.63 4.32
N ASP A 18 9.73 15.37 3.25
CA ASP A 18 9.49 16.84 3.25
C ASP A 18 8.29 17.29 4.13
N GLY A 19 7.64 16.39 4.88
CA GLY A 19 6.57 16.71 5.80
C GLY A 19 5.25 17.07 5.09
N LEU A 20 4.19 17.22 5.87
CA LEU A 20 2.88 17.67 5.40
C LEU A 20 2.46 18.88 6.24
N ASP A 21 2.37 20.06 5.62
CA ASP A 21 1.91 21.29 6.29
C ASP A 21 0.41 21.47 6.09
N GLU A 22 -0.32 21.61 7.21
CA GLU A 22 -1.77 21.84 7.25
C GLU A 22 -2.18 23.06 6.41
N LYS A 23 -1.35 24.10 6.36
CA LYS A 23 -1.60 25.32 5.58
C LYS A 23 -1.61 25.07 4.07
N THR A 24 -1.04 23.96 3.63
CA THR A 24 -0.91 23.59 2.21
C THR A 24 -1.91 22.52 1.77
N LEU A 25 -2.79 22.09 2.68
CA LEU A 25 -3.79 21.07 2.37
C LEU A 25 -4.84 21.63 1.43
N SER A 26 -5.18 20.84 0.40
CA SER A 26 -6.39 21.11 -0.38
C SER A 26 -7.63 20.85 0.49
N GLY A 27 -8.71 21.61 0.25
CA GLY A 27 -10.02 21.33 0.81
C GLY A 27 -10.66 20.04 0.26
N ASN A 28 -10.11 19.50 -0.83
CA ASN A 28 -10.50 18.22 -1.40
C ASN A 28 -9.39 17.16 -1.19
N PRO A 29 -9.62 16.09 -0.42
CA PRO A 29 -8.61 15.07 -0.16
C PRO A 29 -8.17 14.30 -1.42
N LEU A 30 -9.00 14.26 -2.47
CA LEU A 30 -8.63 13.60 -3.73
C LEU A 30 -7.46 14.30 -4.43
N ASP A 31 -7.32 15.62 -4.29
CA ASP A 31 -6.22 16.37 -4.91
C ASP A 31 -4.87 15.94 -4.33
N LEU A 32 -4.81 15.69 -3.01
CA LEU A 32 -3.61 15.19 -2.34
C LEU A 32 -3.30 13.75 -2.75
N PHE A 33 -4.33 12.90 -2.83
CA PHE A 33 -4.19 11.53 -3.32
C PHE A 33 -3.61 11.51 -4.75
N GLU A 34 -4.18 12.29 -5.66
CA GLU A 34 -3.71 12.35 -7.05
C GLU A 34 -2.28 12.86 -7.15
N LYS A 35 -1.94 13.91 -6.39
CA LYS A 35 -0.57 14.43 -6.30
C LYS A 35 0.41 13.35 -5.84
N TRP A 36 0.11 12.66 -4.74
CA TRP A 36 0.98 11.64 -4.17
C TRP A 36 1.06 10.38 -5.03
N MET A 37 -0.04 9.96 -5.65
CA MET A 37 -0.06 8.83 -6.57
C MET A 37 0.82 9.13 -7.79
N ALA A 38 0.67 10.31 -8.40
CA ALA A 38 1.51 10.72 -9.52
C ALA A 38 3.00 10.82 -9.13
N GLU A 39 3.29 11.24 -7.90
CA GLU A 39 4.66 11.24 -7.37
C GLU A 39 5.21 9.83 -7.18
N ALA A 40 4.42 8.92 -6.61
CA ALA A 40 4.78 7.52 -6.44
C ALA A 40 5.03 6.82 -7.79
N GLU A 41 4.20 7.07 -8.81
CA GLU A 41 4.41 6.56 -10.17
C GLU A 41 5.73 7.02 -10.79
N ARG A 42 6.18 8.24 -10.47
CA ARG A 42 7.48 8.74 -10.95
C ARG A 42 8.66 8.22 -10.14
N LYS A 43 8.50 8.02 -8.84
CA LYS A 43 9.62 7.74 -7.91
C LYS A 43 9.79 6.25 -7.57
N ILE A 44 8.73 5.45 -7.63
CA ILE A 44 8.72 4.05 -7.21
C ILE A 44 8.74 3.16 -8.44
N ALA A 45 9.83 2.41 -8.63
CA ALA A 45 9.90 1.40 -9.67
C ALA A 45 8.92 0.25 -9.36
N GLY A 46 8.06 -0.10 -10.32
CA GLY A 46 7.16 -1.25 -10.22
C GLY A 46 5.71 -0.86 -10.03
N THR A 47 5.12 -1.17 -8.88
CA THR A 47 3.66 -1.22 -8.67
C THR A 47 3.18 -0.23 -7.59
N PRO A 48 3.24 1.08 -7.89
CA PRO A 48 2.84 2.12 -6.93
C PRO A 48 1.35 2.07 -6.59
N ASN A 49 0.56 1.35 -7.39
CA ASN A 49 -0.87 1.11 -7.21
C ASN A 49 -1.20 -0.21 -6.48
N ALA A 50 -0.19 -0.93 -5.98
CA ALA A 50 -0.39 -2.09 -5.14
C ALA A 50 -0.97 -1.66 -3.78
N THR A 51 -2.14 -2.18 -3.44
CA THR A 51 -2.89 -1.83 -2.24
C THR A 51 -3.14 -3.07 -1.39
N PHE A 52 -2.95 -2.97 -0.07
CA PHE A 52 -3.35 -4.02 0.87
C PHE A 52 -4.81 -3.79 1.29
N LEU A 53 -5.72 -4.64 0.80
CA LEU A 53 -7.13 -4.57 1.18
C LEU A 53 -7.41 -5.49 2.36
N ALA A 54 -7.75 -4.89 3.51
CA ALA A 54 -8.25 -5.57 4.68
C ALA A 54 -9.79 -5.59 4.68
N THR A 55 -10.37 -6.75 4.97
CA THR A 55 -11.81 -6.95 5.13
C THR A 55 -12.08 -7.77 6.39
N ALA A 56 -13.22 -7.56 7.06
CA ALA A 56 -13.64 -8.38 8.19
C ALA A 56 -14.92 -9.14 7.86
N GLY A 57 -14.97 -10.42 8.21
CA GLY A 57 -16.16 -11.25 8.10
C GLY A 57 -17.16 -10.99 9.23
N LYS A 58 -18.26 -11.76 9.26
CA LYS A 58 -19.28 -11.68 10.33
C LYS A 58 -18.72 -12.03 11.71
N ASP A 59 -17.61 -12.78 11.76
CA ASP A 59 -16.89 -13.13 12.97
C ASP A 59 -15.95 -12.00 13.47
N GLY A 60 -15.91 -10.87 12.74
CA GLY A 60 -15.07 -9.73 13.07
C GLY A 60 -13.58 -9.96 12.83
N ARG A 61 -13.17 -11.12 12.29
CA ARG A 61 -11.75 -11.42 12.07
C ARG A 61 -11.27 -10.74 10.79
N PRO A 62 -10.19 -9.93 10.84
CA PRO A 62 -9.64 -9.31 9.66
C PRO A 62 -8.91 -10.34 8.79
N SER A 63 -9.11 -10.23 7.47
CA SER A 63 -8.34 -10.91 6.44
C SER A 63 -7.83 -9.89 5.44
N GLY A 64 -6.64 -10.13 4.89
CA GLY A 64 -5.94 -9.18 4.04
C GLY A 64 -5.42 -9.81 2.76
N ARG A 65 -5.36 -9.02 1.68
CA ARG A 65 -4.86 -9.44 0.37
C ARG A 65 -4.26 -8.25 -0.38
N ILE A 66 -3.33 -8.53 -1.29
CA ILE A 66 -2.79 -7.53 -2.21
C ILE A 66 -3.69 -7.46 -3.44
N GLU A 67 -4.09 -6.24 -3.79
CA GLU A 67 -4.80 -5.92 -5.01
C GLU A 67 -4.05 -4.84 -5.78
N PHE A 68 -4.17 -4.85 -7.10
CA PHE A 68 -3.65 -3.79 -7.95
C PHE A 68 -4.82 -2.99 -8.49
N TRP A 69 -4.86 -1.72 -8.14
CA TRP A 69 -5.95 -0.83 -8.52
C TRP A 69 -5.50 -0.02 -9.73
N GLN A 70 -6.14 -0.21 -10.88
CA GLN A 70 -5.80 0.49 -12.11
C GLN A 70 -6.93 1.46 -12.46
N GLY A 71 -6.56 2.71 -12.75
CA GLY A 71 -7.51 3.72 -13.22
C GLY A 71 -6.98 5.14 -13.08
N ARG A 72 -7.21 5.96 -14.12
CA ARG A 72 -6.96 7.41 -14.09
C ARG A 72 -7.95 8.08 -13.12
N ALA A 73 -7.73 9.38 -12.84
CA ALA A 73 -8.61 10.23 -12.05
C ALA A 73 -10.09 9.83 -12.21
N HIS A 74 -10.71 9.44 -11.10
CA HIS A 74 -12.09 8.98 -10.96
C HIS A 74 -12.46 7.54 -11.37
N ARG A 75 -11.54 6.59 -11.57
CA ARG A 75 -11.90 5.15 -11.76
C ARG A 75 -11.18 4.20 -10.84
N LEU A 76 -11.67 4.12 -9.61
CA LEU A 76 -11.26 3.16 -8.57
C LEU A 76 -11.86 1.75 -8.80
N HIS A 77 -11.92 1.29 -10.05
CA HIS A 77 -12.80 0.16 -10.40
C HIS A 77 -12.10 -1.02 -11.07
N ASP A 78 -10.96 -0.82 -11.73
CA ASP A 78 -10.25 -1.98 -12.28
C ASP A 78 -9.37 -2.61 -11.20
N ARG A 79 -9.90 -3.66 -10.56
CA ARG A 79 -9.26 -4.36 -9.45
C ARG A 79 -8.79 -5.72 -9.90
N ILE A 80 -7.47 -5.95 -9.83
CA ILE A 80 -6.88 -7.26 -10.10
C ILE A 80 -6.40 -7.85 -8.77
N LEU A 81 -6.96 -9.00 -8.40
CA LEU A 81 -6.56 -9.78 -7.24
C LEU A 81 -5.47 -10.77 -7.64
N TYR A 82 -4.36 -10.75 -6.92
CA TYR A 82 -3.32 -11.77 -7.05
C TYR A 82 -3.40 -12.70 -5.84
N SER A 83 -3.55 -14.00 -6.09
CA SER A 83 -3.60 -15.02 -5.05
C SER A 83 -2.74 -16.22 -5.41
N ARG A 84 -2.27 -16.95 -4.38
CA ARG A 84 -1.64 -18.27 -4.53
C ARG A 84 -2.04 -19.13 -3.33
N LYS A 85 -2.31 -20.42 -3.57
CA LYS A 85 -2.75 -21.35 -2.51
C LYS A 85 -1.65 -21.66 -1.51
N ASP A 86 -0.42 -21.77 -1.99
CA ASP A 86 0.79 -22.02 -1.19
C ASP A 86 2.04 -21.51 -1.95
N PHE A 87 3.21 -21.59 -1.30
CA PHE A 87 4.49 -21.10 -1.87
C PHE A 87 5.03 -21.95 -3.03
N SER A 88 4.55 -23.18 -3.20
CA SER A 88 4.95 -24.10 -4.28
C SER A 88 4.12 -23.94 -5.56
N LYS A 89 3.05 -23.13 -5.52
CA LYS A 89 2.16 -22.89 -6.65
C LYS A 89 2.40 -21.54 -7.29
N GLU A 90 2.05 -21.48 -8.58
CA GLU A 90 2.07 -20.24 -9.35
C GLU A 90 1.04 -19.23 -8.84
N TRP A 91 1.29 -17.96 -9.13
CA TRP A 91 0.35 -16.88 -8.85
C TRP A 91 -0.81 -16.91 -9.85
N ILE A 92 -2.01 -16.68 -9.34
CA ILE A 92 -3.25 -16.54 -10.12
C ILE A 92 -3.66 -15.06 -10.05
N ALA A 93 -3.97 -14.48 -11.20
CA ALA A 93 -4.49 -13.12 -11.32
C ALA A 93 -5.95 -13.14 -11.79
N GLU A 94 -6.85 -12.51 -11.02
CA GLU A 94 -8.29 -12.46 -11.30
C GLU A 94 -8.77 -11.00 -11.30
N ARG A 95 -9.52 -10.59 -12.33
CA ARG A 95 -10.14 -9.25 -12.38
C ARG A 95 -11.48 -9.28 -11.64
N LEU A 96 -11.61 -8.46 -10.60
CA LEU A 96 -12.78 -8.43 -9.72
C LEU A 96 -13.89 -7.50 -10.19
N TYR A 97 -13.56 -6.42 -10.91
CA TYR A 97 -14.53 -5.42 -11.41
C TYR A 97 -14.06 -4.82 -12.74
N PRO A 98 -14.97 -4.57 -13.72
CA PRO A 98 -14.67 -3.80 -14.92
C PRO A 98 -14.64 -2.28 -14.68
#